data_AF-A0A9D1UUN4-F1
#
_entry.id   AF-A0A9D1UUN4-F1
#
_cell.length_a   1.000
_cell.length_b   1.000
_cell.length_c   1.000
_cell.angle_alpha   90.00
_cell.angle_beta   90.00
_cell.angle_gamma   90.00
#
_symmetry.space_group_name_H-M   'P 1'
#
loop_
_entity.id
_entity.type
_entity.pdbx_description
1 polymer ?
#
loop_
_entity_poly.entity_id
_entity_poly.type
_entity_poly.pdbx_seq_one_letter_code
_entity_poly.pdbx_strand_id
1 'polypeptide(L)'
;NLVGIVATWPASALASRRELDGLGRTIAPMLLASACGAAAGTILLLTTPTDVFDRIVPWLVLLGSGVLLAQPAISRWRARRGAPSSAHPGVAAGWVALISVYGGYFGAGSGVMLLTTSLILIDPRLPRANAVKNMLVGAACVTAAVLIVIATDVPWAETLGLGAGLFVGGLIGPRVARTLPPRLIRWAVAILGVVLAAQLSLRAW
;
A
#
# COMPACT_ATOMS: atom_id res chain seq x y z
N ASN A 1 4.29 -12.32 3.06
CA ASN A 1 4.57 -10.98 2.48
C ASN A 1 4.43 -9.86 3.50
N LEU A 2 3.23 -9.60 4.04
CA LEU A 2 2.97 -8.48 4.97
C LEU A 2 3.92 -8.45 6.19
N VAL A 3 4.23 -9.62 6.78
CA VAL A 3 5.21 -9.77 7.87
C VAL A 3 6.61 -9.28 7.48
N GLY A 4 7.07 -9.60 6.27
CA GLY A 4 8.38 -9.17 5.77
C GLY A 4 8.45 -7.67 5.45
N ILE A 5 7.33 -7.07 5.01
CA ILE A 5 7.26 -5.64 4.67
C ILE A 5 7.41 -4.76 5.91
N VAL A 6 6.98 -5.22 7.10
CA VAL A 6 7.07 -4.46 8.37
C VAL A 6 8.51 -4.01 8.66
N ALA A 7 9.51 -4.79 8.28
CA ALA A 7 10.92 -4.45 8.48
C ALA A 7 11.34 -3.13 7.80
N THR A 8 10.59 -2.67 6.79
CA THR A 8 10.88 -1.43 6.04
C THR A 8 10.28 -0.17 6.67
N TRP A 9 9.38 -0.31 7.65
CA TRP A 9 8.66 0.82 8.23
C TRP A 9 9.54 1.74 9.10
N PRO A 10 10.40 1.24 10.01
CA PRO A 10 11.22 2.10 10.87
C PRO A 10 12.15 3.03 10.06
N ALA A 11 12.74 2.51 8.98
CA ALA A 11 13.56 3.29 8.06
C ALA A 11 12.75 4.40 7.37
N SER A 12 11.52 4.06 6.94
CA SER A 12 10.60 5.01 6.31
C SER A 12 10.11 6.09 7.28
N ALA A 13 9.88 5.73 8.55
CA ALA A 13 9.50 6.65 9.62
C ALA A 13 10.62 7.66 9.91
N LEU A 14 11.85 7.16 10.10
CA LEU A 14 13.01 8.00 10.41
C LEU A 14 13.33 8.97 9.26
N ALA A 15 13.25 8.49 8.01
CA ALA A 15 13.48 9.30 6.83
C ALA A 15 12.42 10.40 6.60
N SER A 16 11.21 10.23 7.14
CA SER A 16 10.06 11.12 6.90
C SER A 16 9.79 12.10 8.05
N ARG A 17 10.66 12.14 9.08
CA ARG A 17 10.40 12.90 10.32
C ARG A 17 10.14 14.39 10.07
N ARG A 18 10.93 15.02 9.20
CA ARG A 18 10.87 16.47 8.92
C ARG A 18 9.59 16.83 8.16
N GLU A 19 9.11 15.92 7.33
CA GLU A 19 7.91 16.09 6.52
C GLU A 19 6.64 15.91 7.35
N LEU A 20 6.71 15.15 8.45
CA LEU A 20 5.60 14.89 9.37
C LEU A 20 5.45 15.96 10.47
N ASP A 21 6.43 16.85 10.63
CA ASP A 21 6.35 17.95 11.59
C ASP A 21 5.10 18.80 11.36
N GLY A 22 4.29 18.93 12.42
CA GLY A 22 3.01 19.65 12.41
C GLY A 22 1.80 18.86 11.91
N LEU A 23 1.96 17.63 11.41
CA LEU A 23 0.87 16.78 10.89
C LEU A 23 0.36 15.73 11.89
N GLY A 24 1.01 15.55 13.04
CA GLY A 24 0.73 14.48 14.00
C GLY A 24 -0.74 14.34 14.42
N ARG A 25 -1.41 15.45 14.78
CA ARG A 25 -2.83 15.44 15.18
C ARG A 25 -3.78 15.11 14.02
N THR A 26 -3.40 15.48 12.79
CA THR A 26 -4.19 15.21 11.58
C THR A 26 -4.09 13.75 11.16
N ILE A 27 -2.91 13.14 11.29
CA ILE A 27 -2.66 11.76 10.85
C ILE A 27 -3.07 10.73 11.90
N ALA A 28 -3.12 11.07 13.18
CA ALA A 28 -3.50 10.15 14.25
C ALA A 28 -4.82 9.38 13.99
N PRO A 29 -5.96 10.03 13.65
CA PRO A 29 -7.18 9.30 13.33
C PRO A 29 -7.06 8.43 12.07
N MET A 30 -6.21 8.81 11.11
CA MET A 30 -5.96 8.03 9.89
C MET A 30 -5.11 6.81 10.17
N LEU A 31 -4.15 6.90 11.09
CA LEU A 31 -3.36 5.76 11.54
C LEU A 31 -4.26 4.72 12.20
N LEU A 32 -5.18 5.16 13.06
CA LEU A 32 -6.17 4.28 13.66
C LEU A 32 -7.08 3.67 12.60
N ALA A 33 -7.62 4.49 11.69
CA ALA A 33 -8.45 4.01 10.59
C ALA A 33 -7.71 2.99 9.71
N SER A 34 -6.41 3.21 9.46
CA SER A 34 -5.57 2.31 8.68
C SER A 34 -5.33 0.98 9.41
N ALA A 35 -5.03 1.02 10.71
CA ALA A 35 -4.89 -0.16 11.54
C ALA A 35 -6.20 -0.97 11.61
N CYS A 36 -7.34 -0.32 11.89
CA CYS A 36 -8.65 -0.98 11.93
C CYS A 36 -9.04 -1.58 10.57
N GLY A 37 -8.82 -0.84 9.49
CA GLY A 37 -9.07 -1.33 8.13
C GLY A 37 -8.20 -2.54 7.80
N ALA A 38 -6.89 -2.46 8.09
CA ALA A 38 -5.97 -3.58 7.86
C ALA A 38 -6.31 -4.79 8.72
N ALA A 39 -6.76 -4.60 9.97
CA ALA A 39 -7.24 -5.67 10.81
C ALA A 39 -8.43 -6.39 10.16
N ALA A 40 -9.45 -5.65 9.74
CA ALA A 40 -10.61 -6.21 9.06
C ALA A 40 -10.22 -6.94 7.77
N GLY A 41 -9.34 -6.35 6.95
CA GLY A 41 -8.81 -6.98 5.74
C GLY A 41 -8.04 -8.26 6.00
N THR A 42 -7.22 -8.28 7.05
CA THR A 42 -6.43 -9.46 7.43
C THR A 42 -7.33 -10.57 7.98
N ILE A 43 -8.32 -10.22 8.81
CA ILE A 43 -9.32 -11.18 9.29
C ILE A 43 -10.09 -11.78 8.10
N LEU A 44 -10.47 -10.95 7.12
CA LEU A 44 -11.10 -11.42 5.90
C LEU A 44 -10.19 -12.38 5.14
N LEU A 45 -8.90 -12.09 5.03
CA LEU A 45 -7.92 -12.99 4.40
C LEU A 45 -7.85 -14.34 5.13
N LEU A 46 -7.76 -14.33 6.46
CA LEU A 46 -7.64 -15.53 7.28
C LEU A 46 -8.91 -16.38 7.30
N THR A 47 -10.07 -15.77 7.04
CA THR A 47 -11.37 -16.45 7.01
C THR A 47 -11.86 -16.77 5.59
N THR A 48 -11.18 -16.28 4.54
CA THR A 48 -11.55 -16.56 3.15
C THR A 48 -11.07 -17.95 2.73
N PRO A 49 -11.96 -18.81 2.22
CA PRO A 49 -11.58 -20.09 1.63
C PRO A 49 -10.61 -19.92 0.44
N THR A 50 -9.65 -20.83 0.29
CA THR A 50 -8.60 -20.74 -0.73
C THR A 50 -9.13 -20.68 -2.16
N ASP A 51 -10.22 -21.40 -2.45
CA ASP A 51 -10.91 -21.41 -3.75
C ASP A 51 -11.54 -20.06 -4.09
N VAL A 52 -12.09 -19.37 -3.09
CA VAL A 52 -12.64 -18.03 -3.24
C VAL A 52 -11.51 -17.01 -3.43
N PHE A 53 -10.43 -17.15 -2.66
CA PHE A 53 -9.26 -16.30 -2.77
C PHE A 53 -8.64 -16.37 -4.18
N ASP A 54 -8.40 -17.56 -4.71
CA ASP A 54 -7.79 -17.77 -6.02
C ASP A 54 -8.62 -17.15 -7.17
N ARG A 55 -9.95 -17.11 -7.03
CA ARG A 55 -10.83 -16.45 -8.00
C ARG A 55 -10.83 -14.92 -7.89
N ILE A 56 -10.66 -14.38 -6.69
CA ILE A 56 -10.71 -12.93 -6.44
C ILE A 56 -9.36 -12.26 -6.75
N VAL A 57 -8.24 -12.93 -6.47
CA VAL A 57 -6.88 -12.36 -6.63
C VAL A 57 -6.62 -11.74 -8.01
N PRO A 58 -6.97 -12.36 -9.15
CA PRO A 58 -6.73 -11.76 -10.47
C PRO A 58 -7.37 -10.37 -10.61
N TRP A 59 -8.58 -10.20 -10.09
CA TRP A 59 -9.28 -8.91 -10.09
C TRP A 59 -8.60 -7.87 -9.20
N LEU A 60 -8.08 -8.29 -8.05
CA LEU A 60 -7.31 -7.41 -7.16
C LEU A 60 -5.99 -6.97 -7.80
N VAL A 61 -5.30 -7.87 -8.49
CA VAL A 61 -4.08 -7.55 -9.25
C VAL A 61 -4.38 -6.55 -10.37
N LEU A 62 -5.47 -6.76 -11.12
CA LEU A 62 -5.90 -5.84 -12.18
C LEU A 62 -6.26 -4.46 -11.61
N LEU A 63 -6.98 -4.41 -10.50
CA LEU A 63 -7.33 -3.16 -9.82
C LEU A 63 -6.08 -2.41 -9.38
N GLY A 64 -5.15 -3.09 -8.67
CA GLY A 64 -3.89 -2.49 -8.25
C GLY A 64 -3.05 -1.97 -9.42
N SER A 65 -2.99 -2.73 -10.51
CA SER A 65 -2.27 -2.36 -11.74
C SER A 65 -2.93 -1.15 -12.43
N GLY A 66 -4.26 -1.14 -12.53
CA GLY A 66 -5.03 -0.04 -13.11
C GLY A 66 -4.84 1.26 -12.35
N VAL A 67 -4.88 1.21 -11.01
CA VAL A 67 -4.62 2.39 -10.17
C VAL A 67 -3.19 2.89 -10.34
N LEU A 68 -2.20 2.00 -10.43
CA LEU A 68 -0.81 2.37 -10.68
C LEU A 68 -0.65 3.09 -12.03
N LEU A 69 -1.33 2.63 -13.08
CA LEU A 69 -1.34 3.29 -14.39
C LEU A 69 -2.07 4.65 -14.36
N ALA A 70 -3.16 4.75 -13.59
CA ALA A 70 -3.94 5.98 -13.46
C ALA A 70 -3.26 7.06 -12.60
N GLN A 71 -2.39 6.67 -11.65
CA GLN A 71 -1.68 7.56 -10.72
C GLN A 71 -1.05 8.82 -11.37
N PRO A 72 -0.29 8.75 -12.49
CA PRO A 72 0.27 9.93 -13.14
C PRO A 72 -0.79 10.88 -13.73
N ALA A 73 -1.92 10.35 -14.23
CA ALA A 73 -3.00 11.20 -14.75
C ALA A 73 -3.70 11.92 -13.59
N ILE A 74 -3.97 11.21 -12.49
CA ILE A 74 -4.61 11.76 -11.29
C ILE A 74 -3.75 12.86 -10.66
N SER A 75 -2.44 12.62 -10.50
CA SER A 75 -1.50 13.61 -9.94
C SER A 75 -1.38 14.86 -10.82
N ARG A 76 -1.31 14.71 -12.15
CA ARG A 76 -1.29 15.85 -13.09
C ARG A 76 -2.59 16.64 -13.09
N TRP A 77 -3.73 15.95 -13.08
CA TRP A 77 -5.04 16.59 -13.02
C TRP A 77 -5.18 17.43 -11.75
N ARG A 78 -4.66 16.95 -10.62
CA ARG A 78 -4.62 17.72 -9.37
C ARG A 78 -3.66 18.90 -9.39
N ALA A 79 -2.45 18.71 -9.89
CA ALA A 79 -1.48 19.80 -10.02
C ALA A 79 -2.07 20.99 -10.82
N ARG A 80 -2.99 20.72 -11.75
CA ARG A 80 -3.69 21.73 -12.54
C ARG A 80 -4.89 22.37 -11.84
N ARG A 81 -5.52 21.71 -10.86
CA ARG A 81 -6.75 22.19 -10.19
C ARG A 81 -6.51 22.96 -8.89
N GLY A 82 -5.25 23.10 -8.45
CA GLY A 82 -4.92 23.74 -7.17
C GLY A 82 -5.29 22.88 -5.96
N ALA A 83 -4.83 23.29 -4.78
CA ALA A 83 -5.12 22.56 -3.53
C ALA A 83 -6.64 22.58 -3.25
N PRO A 84 -7.27 21.44 -2.89
CA PRO A 84 -8.67 21.45 -2.50
C PRO A 84 -8.86 22.21 -1.19
N SER A 85 -10.05 22.80 -1.05
CA SER A 85 -10.63 23.16 0.25
C SER A 85 -10.51 21.97 1.21
N SER A 86 -10.08 22.23 2.44
CA SER A 86 -9.87 21.27 3.52
C SER A 86 -10.93 20.17 3.54
N ALA A 87 -10.58 18.97 3.09
CA ALA A 87 -11.46 17.81 3.21
C ALA A 87 -11.68 17.52 4.69
N HIS A 88 -12.92 17.20 5.07
CA HIS A 88 -13.23 16.84 6.45
C HIS A 88 -12.39 15.63 6.88
N PRO A 89 -11.70 15.68 8.04
CA PRO A 89 -10.84 14.60 8.51
C PRO A 89 -11.51 13.22 8.52
N GLY A 90 -12.83 13.16 8.76
CA GLY A 90 -13.61 11.92 8.74
C GLY A 90 -13.70 11.26 7.36
N VAL A 91 -13.83 12.04 6.28
CA VAL A 91 -13.87 11.50 4.91
C VAL A 91 -12.54 10.88 4.54
N ALA A 92 -11.44 11.54 4.92
CA ALA A 92 -10.11 11.03 4.67
C ALA A 92 -9.81 9.76 5.47
N ALA A 93 -10.22 9.71 6.74
CA ALA A 93 -10.15 8.50 7.55
C ALA A 93 -10.96 7.34 6.95
N GLY A 94 -12.17 7.59 6.46
CA GLY A 94 -13.01 6.58 5.81
C GLY A 94 -12.35 5.96 4.57
N TRP A 95 -11.78 6.79 3.68
CA TRP A 95 -11.03 6.28 2.52
C TRP A 95 -9.77 5.52 2.92
N VAL A 96 -9.04 6.00 3.92
CA VAL A 96 -7.86 5.31 4.45
C VAL A 96 -8.24 3.94 5.02
N ALA A 97 -9.33 3.85 5.78
CA ALA A 97 -9.83 2.57 6.30
C ALA A 97 -10.15 1.60 5.15
N LEU A 98 -10.94 2.04 4.16
CA LEU A 98 -11.33 1.19 3.02
C LEU A 98 -10.12 0.68 2.23
N ILE A 99 -9.17 1.57 1.93
CA ILE A 99 -7.93 1.18 1.22
C ILE A 99 -7.09 0.26 2.10
N SER A 100 -7.12 0.42 3.42
CA SER A 100 -6.40 -0.44 4.35
C SER A 100 -7.05 -1.80 4.52
N VAL A 101 -8.38 -1.95 4.35
CA VAL A 101 -9.04 -3.27 4.21
C VAL A 101 -8.46 -4.02 3.02
N TYR A 102 -8.39 -3.37 1.86
CA TYR A 102 -7.72 -3.93 0.68
C TYR A 102 -6.23 -4.22 0.95
N GLY A 103 -5.54 -3.31 1.66
CA GLY A 103 -4.13 -3.48 2.04
C GLY A 103 -3.86 -4.64 2.99
N GLY A 104 -4.74 -4.88 3.97
CA GLY A 104 -4.65 -6.03 4.88
C GLY A 104 -5.00 -7.35 4.21
N TYR A 105 -5.94 -7.33 3.25
CA TYR A 105 -6.36 -8.52 2.52
C TYR A 105 -5.33 -8.95 1.46
N PHE A 106 -4.87 -8.02 0.62
CA PHE A 106 -4.02 -8.32 -0.53
C PHE A 106 -2.68 -7.59 -0.53
N GLY A 107 -2.64 -6.38 0.01
CA GLY A 107 -1.40 -5.60 0.18
C GLY A 107 -0.85 -4.94 -1.07
N ALA A 108 -0.94 -5.58 -2.25
CA ALA A 108 -0.31 -5.07 -3.47
C ALA A 108 -0.99 -3.79 -4.00
N GLY A 109 -0.23 -2.75 -4.31
CA GLY A 109 -0.77 -1.49 -4.87
C GLY A 109 -1.44 -0.54 -3.86
N SER A 110 -1.69 -0.98 -2.63
CA SER A 110 -2.30 -0.18 -1.56
C SER A 110 -1.51 1.12 -1.27
N GLY A 111 -0.18 1.07 -1.34
CA GLY A 111 0.66 2.26 -1.17
C GLY A 111 0.41 3.35 -2.22
N VAL A 112 0.10 2.98 -3.47
CA VAL A 112 -0.21 3.96 -4.52
C VAL A 112 -1.58 4.59 -4.29
N MET A 113 -2.55 3.79 -3.85
CA MET A 113 -3.88 4.28 -3.44
C MET A 113 -3.76 5.23 -2.27
N LEU A 114 -3.04 4.85 -1.20
CA LEU A 114 -2.82 5.71 -0.03
C LEU A 114 -2.05 6.98 -0.39
N LEU A 115 -1.08 6.93 -1.31
CA LEU A 115 -0.37 8.12 -1.77
C LEU A 115 -1.32 9.06 -2.49
N THR A 116 -2.15 8.49 -3.36
CA THR A 116 -3.16 9.24 -4.10
C THR A 116 -4.12 9.88 -3.12
N THR A 117 -4.73 9.12 -2.21
CA THR A 117 -5.62 9.63 -1.15
C THR A 117 -4.94 10.68 -0.28
N SER A 118 -3.66 10.52 0.05
CA SER A 118 -2.89 11.51 0.83
C SER A 118 -2.70 12.82 0.08
N LEU A 119 -2.35 12.75 -1.20
CA LEU A 119 -2.33 13.91 -2.11
C LEU A 119 -3.73 14.50 -2.31
N ILE A 120 -4.76 13.66 -2.14
CA ILE A 120 -6.14 14.06 -2.39
C ILE A 120 -6.72 14.86 -1.22
N LEU A 121 -6.56 14.33 -0.02
CA LEU A 121 -7.36 14.70 1.16
C LEU A 121 -6.52 15.23 2.32
N ILE A 122 -5.18 15.12 2.27
CA ILE A 122 -4.31 15.40 3.44
C ILE A 122 -3.35 16.55 3.15
N ASP A 123 -2.37 16.34 2.26
CA ASP A 123 -1.40 17.39 1.88
C ASP A 123 -1.10 17.28 0.39
N PRO A 124 -1.27 18.36 -0.40
CA PRO A 124 -1.01 18.33 -1.84
C PRO A 124 0.50 18.24 -2.17
N ARG A 125 1.40 18.50 -1.21
CA ARG A 125 2.84 18.45 -1.42
C ARG A 125 3.30 17.00 -1.40
N LEU A 126 3.82 16.55 -2.53
CA LEU A 126 4.24 15.17 -2.75
C LEU A 126 5.18 14.60 -1.67
N PRO A 127 6.19 15.32 -1.15
CA PRO A 127 7.03 14.80 -0.07
C PRO A 127 6.24 14.50 1.21
N ARG A 128 5.33 15.41 1.61
CA ARG A 128 4.48 15.25 2.79
C ARG A 128 3.44 14.15 2.60
N ALA A 129 2.77 14.12 1.46
CA ALA A 129 1.83 13.04 1.14
C ALA A 129 2.50 11.66 1.15
N ASN A 130 3.73 11.56 0.65
CA ASN A 130 4.50 10.32 0.65
C ASN A 130 4.93 9.90 2.07
N ALA A 131 5.31 10.86 2.91
CA ALA A 131 5.57 10.63 4.33
C ALA A 131 4.33 10.08 5.05
N VAL A 132 3.16 10.71 4.87
CA VAL A 132 1.89 10.24 5.44
C VAL A 132 1.56 8.83 4.95
N LYS A 133 1.62 8.59 3.63
CA LYS A 133 1.42 7.27 3.03
C LYS A 133 2.31 6.21 3.67
N ASN A 134 3.60 6.50 3.87
CA ASN A 134 4.52 5.54 4.51
C ASN A 134 4.06 5.17 5.93
N MET A 135 3.53 6.13 6.69
CA MET A 135 3.04 5.88 8.05
C MET A 135 1.77 5.03 8.04
N LEU A 136 0.84 5.32 7.13
CA LEU A 136 -0.40 4.54 6.97
C LEU A 136 -0.11 3.10 6.52
N VAL A 137 0.73 2.92 5.48
CA VAL A 137 1.17 1.59 5.04
C VAL A 137 1.86 0.83 6.18
N GLY A 138 2.71 1.52 6.95
CA GLY A 138 3.35 0.96 8.12
C GLY A 138 2.38 0.43 9.16
N ALA A 139 1.42 1.26 9.57
CA ALA A 139 0.38 0.87 10.51
C ALA A 139 -0.39 -0.35 10.01
N ALA A 140 -0.83 -0.33 8.75
CA ALA A 140 -1.53 -1.45 8.13
C ALA A 140 -0.69 -2.75 8.13
N CYS A 141 0.58 -2.67 7.71
CA CYS A 141 1.46 -3.83 7.67
C CYS A 141 1.77 -4.38 9.06
N VAL A 142 2.02 -3.52 10.06
CA VAL A 142 2.27 -3.94 11.45
C VAL A 142 1.04 -4.65 12.00
N THR A 143 -0.15 -4.07 11.84
CA THR A 143 -1.39 -4.69 12.30
C THR A 143 -1.63 -6.04 11.62
N ALA A 144 -1.49 -6.12 10.30
CA ALA A 144 -1.67 -7.37 9.57
C ALA A 144 -0.64 -8.43 9.98
N ALA A 145 0.63 -8.05 10.14
CA ALA A 145 1.69 -8.95 10.56
C ALA A 145 1.45 -9.53 11.95
N VAL A 146 1.04 -8.70 12.92
CA VAL A 146 0.70 -9.15 14.28
C VAL A 146 -0.45 -10.15 14.24
N LEU A 147 -1.51 -9.86 13.48
CA LEU A 147 -2.66 -10.78 13.36
C LEU A 147 -2.26 -12.11 12.71
N ILE A 148 -1.47 -12.09 11.64
CA ILE A 148 -1.02 -13.30 10.95
C ILE A 148 -0.13 -14.16 11.86
N VAL A 149 0.82 -13.54 12.57
CA VAL A 149 1.73 -14.24 13.50
C VAL A 149 0.97 -14.90 14.65
N ILE A 150 -0.13 -14.29 15.11
CA ILE A 150 -0.96 -14.86 16.18
C ILE A 150 -1.88 -15.97 15.65
N ALA A 151 -2.46 -15.79 14.45
CA ALA A 151 -3.51 -16.66 13.93
C ALA A 151 -3.00 -17.89 13.16
N THR A 152 -1.73 -17.88 12.72
CA THR A 152 -1.18 -18.93 11.83
C THR A 152 0.22 -19.33 12.26
N ASP A 153 0.60 -20.58 11.97
CA ASP A 153 1.99 -21.02 12.12
C ASP A 153 2.82 -20.47 10.96
N VAL A 154 3.65 -19.46 11.25
CA VAL A 154 4.38 -18.72 10.23
C VAL A 154 5.66 -19.49 9.88
N PRO A 155 5.87 -19.89 8.61
CA PRO A 155 7.14 -20.48 8.21
C PRO A 155 8.23 -19.40 8.21
N TRP A 156 8.96 -19.32 9.32
CA TRP A 156 9.92 -18.25 9.59
C TRP A 156 11.07 -18.22 8.58
N ALA A 157 11.53 -19.38 8.10
CA ALA A 157 12.61 -19.43 7.11
C ALA A 157 12.22 -18.73 5.80
N GLU A 158 11.04 -19.04 5.26
CA GLU A 158 10.51 -18.42 4.04
C GLU A 158 10.15 -16.95 4.26
N THR A 159 9.57 -16.64 5.42
CA THR A 159 9.15 -15.28 5.77
C THR A 159 10.34 -14.35 5.96
N LEU A 160 11.40 -14.80 6.62
CA LEU A 160 12.64 -14.05 6.79
C LEU A 160 13.39 -13.90 5.46
N GLY A 161 13.45 -14.96 4.65
CA GLY A 161 14.04 -14.88 3.30
C GLY A 161 13.33 -13.86 2.41
N LEU A 162 12.00 -13.91 2.40
CA LEU A 162 11.17 -12.93 1.68
C LEU A 162 11.32 -11.52 2.27
N GLY A 163 11.35 -11.39 3.59
CA GLY A 163 11.61 -10.12 4.28
C GLY A 163 12.96 -9.51 3.92
N ALA A 164 14.03 -10.31 3.90
CA ALA A 164 15.36 -9.88 3.49
C ALA A 164 15.39 -9.42 2.03
N GLY A 165 14.76 -10.18 1.12
CA GLY A 165 14.62 -9.79 -0.28
C GLY A 165 13.87 -8.47 -0.46
N LEU A 166 12.77 -8.28 0.27
CA LEU A 166 12.01 -7.02 0.27
C LEU A 166 12.80 -5.86 0.86
N PHE A 167 13.58 -6.10 1.91
CA PHE A 167 14.43 -5.09 2.52
C PHE A 167 15.53 -4.62 1.57
N VAL A 168 16.27 -5.57 0.97
CA VAL A 168 17.30 -5.28 -0.04
C VAL A 168 16.68 -4.60 -1.27
N GLY A 169 15.56 -5.12 -1.77
CA GLY A 169 14.79 -4.51 -2.85
C GLY A 169 14.30 -3.10 -2.52
N GLY A 170 13.92 -2.84 -1.28
CA GLY A 170 13.53 -1.52 -0.78
C GLY A 170 14.70 -0.52 -0.69
N LEU A 171 15.93 -1.01 -0.48
CA LEU A 171 17.15 -0.19 -0.50
C LEU A 171 17.61 0.11 -1.93
N ILE A 172 17.62 -0.89 -2.81
CA ILE A 172 18.14 -0.76 -4.18
C ILE A 172 17.10 -0.13 -5.11
N GLY A 173 15.83 -0.49 -4.94
CA GLY A 173 14.70 -0.10 -5.78
C GLY A 173 14.60 1.40 -6.02
N PRO A 174 14.64 2.27 -4.99
CA PRO A 174 14.61 3.72 -5.19
C PRO A 174 15.80 4.27 -5.99
N ARG A 175 16.99 3.65 -5.87
CA ARG A 175 18.17 4.06 -6.62
C ARG A 175 18.01 3.73 -8.11
N VAL A 176 17.57 2.51 -8.42
CA VAL A 176 17.29 2.06 -9.79
C VAL A 176 16.10 2.81 -10.40
N ALA A 177 15.05 3.06 -9.60
CA ALA A 177 13.87 3.78 -10.07
C ALA A 177 14.14 5.24 -10.45
N ARG A 178 15.23 5.83 -9.94
CA ARG A 178 15.66 7.19 -10.29
C ARG A 178 16.45 7.25 -11.61
N THR A 179 17.06 6.14 -12.04
CA THR A 179 17.85 6.09 -13.29
C THR A 179 17.01 5.69 -14.49
N LEU A 180 15.90 4.99 -14.28
CA LEU A 180 15.01 4.55 -15.35
C LEU A 180 13.88 5.55 -15.65
N PRO A 181 13.46 5.69 -16.91
CA PRO A 181 12.28 6.45 -17.28
C PRO A 181 11.04 5.97 -16.50
N PRO A 182 10.31 6.85 -15.78
CA PRO A 182 9.15 6.46 -14.97
C PRO A 182 8.01 5.79 -15.76
N ARG A 183 7.98 5.96 -17.08
CA ARG A 183 7.02 5.27 -17.97
C ARG A 183 7.35 3.78 -18.10
N LEU A 184 8.64 3.42 -18.23
CA LEU A 184 9.07 2.04 -18.40
C LEU A 184 8.76 1.21 -17.15
N ILE A 185 9.07 1.73 -15.97
CA ILE A 185 8.78 1.04 -14.70
C ILE A 185 7.28 0.76 -14.57
N ARG A 186 6.43 1.76 -14.86
CA ARG A 186 4.97 1.60 -14.76
C ARG A 186 4.43 0.56 -15.74
N TRP A 187 4.85 0.61 -17.00
CA TRP A 187 4.41 -0.36 -18.00
C TRP A 187 4.92 -1.76 -17.68
N ALA A 188 6.16 -1.89 -17.21
CA ALA A 188 6.70 -3.18 -16.78
C ALA A 188 5.87 -3.78 -15.64
N VAL A 189 5.59 -3.00 -14.58
CA VAL A 189 4.75 -3.47 -13.46
C VAL A 189 3.34 -3.80 -13.92
N ALA A 190 2.74 -3.00 -14.80
CA ALA A 190 1.40 -3.26 -15.32
C ALA A 190 1.34 -4.51 -16.18
N ILE A 191 2.29 -4.71 -17.09
CA ILE A 191 2.37 -5.91 -17.94
C ILE A 191 2.57 -7.15 -17.06
N LEU A 192 3.51 -7.10 -16.12
CA LEU A 192 3.72 -8.20 -15.16
C LEU A 192 2.46 -8.50 -14.36
N GLY A 193 1.74 -7.46 -13.91
CA GLY A 193 0.46 -7.61 -13.21
C GLY A 193 -0.60 -8.28 -14.08
N VAL A 194 -0.74 -7.87 -15.34
CA VAL A 194 -1.69 -8.47 -16.30
C VAL A 194 -1.31 -9.92 -16.61
N VAL A 195 -0.03 -10.21 -16.85
CA VAL A 195 0.46 -11.57 -17.10
C VAL A 195 0.20 -12.46 -15.89
N LEU A 196 0.49 -11.99 -14.68
CA LEU A 196 0.25 -12.72 -13.44
C LEU A 196 -1.26 -12.97 -13.24
N ALA A 197 -2.09 -11.95 -13.46
CA ALA A 197 -3.54 -12.09 -13.38
C ALA A 197 -4.05 -13.14 -14.37
N ALA A 198 -3.59 -13.11 -15.62
CA ALA A 198 -3.94 -14.09 -16.64
C ALA A 198 -3.50 -15.51 -16.24
N GLN A 199 -2.26 -15.68 -15.75
CA GLN A 199 -1.77 -16.98 -15.29
C GLN A 199 -2.55 -17.53 -14.10
N LEU A 200 -2.93 -16.68 -13.14
CA LEU A 200 -3.73 -17.09 -11.99
C LEU A 200 -5.15 -17.45 -12.41
N SER A 201 -5.78 -16.66 -13.30
CA SER A 201 -7.09 -16.99 -13.84
C SER A 201 -7.09 -18.32 -14.61
N LEU A 202 -6.04 -18.63 -15.35
CA LEU A 202 -5.93 -19.92 -16.08
C LEU A 202 -5.67 -21.12 -15.17
N ARG A 203 -5.22 -20.92 -13.92
CA ARG A 203 -5.01 -21.99 -12.94
C ARG A 203 -6.22 -22.20 -12.03
N ALA A 204 -7.05 -21.18 -11.85
CA ALA A 204 -8.23 -21.21 -10.99
C ALA A 204 -9.46 -21.86 -11.66
N TRP A 205 -9.39 -22.13 -12.97
CA TRP A 205 -10.42 -22.76 -13.80
C TRP A 205 -9.81 -23.96 -14.52
#